data_AF-A0ABD5WQV6-F1
#
_entry.id   AF-A0ABD5WQV6-F1
#
_cell.length_a   1.000
_cell.length_b   1.000
_cell.length_c   1.000
_cell.angle_alpha   90.00
_cell.angle_beta   90.00
_cell.angle_gamma   90.00
#
_symmetry.space_group_name_H-M   'P 1'
#
loop_
_entity.id
_entity.type
_entity.pdbx_description
1 polymer ?
#
loop_
_entity_poly.entity_id
_entity_poly.type
_entity_poly.pdbx_seq_one_letter_code
_entity_poly.pdbx_strand_id
1 'polypeptide(L)'
;MKEADVHFEFYRHLQNAIEEKPSRGNITYSKVSPEHARNINGRADIVVFNHDDDPIFVIEAKRPGGGRDIDPFAPTVIRQAFAYAGSLGAPFFCTYNGNRLVIFDAFTQGVPLLQRSTKSYEISDPKEFANTLLDEISRLHSGDENWDSLDAFFIERIRALHGFIAPELEKTVKSELKNDDAFRESFFEWTDKQNIDWEESSTSLKEEIIAEFSEQSAYLLINKILFYKMLEQSTAYHSEINPLDVRRSYLREDLNEHFETVVDNIDFEAVYEHDDVYSEIPLGRVEERVRDFILETEERDLTGFNSDVIGRIYEQVIPIDRRREYGEYYTPPAVTDLITRLTINSGSDDILDPACGSGGFLISAYDRLKSQLAEPAGSHERILNQIYGVETNRFPAHLSAINLAIQDLDSYTEDVNIKIRNFFDVKGYTEFGGESAGTSGTEKEDAYTDDQLGGFDAIIGNPPYIRQEMISDKDTVREHLENGDVDAGYLSEAFRHLLLLRHTRN
;
A
#
# COMPACT_ATOMS: atom_id res chain seq x y z
N MET A 1 30.52 8.23 -8.31
CA MET A 1 31.41 7.44 -7.42
C MET A 1 31.51 6.02 -7.98
N LYS A 2 32.67 5.38 -7.93
CA LYS A 2 32.85 3.97 -8.34
C LYS A 2 32.39 3.02 -7.22
N GLU A 3 32.18 1.73 -7.51
CA GLU A 3 31.84 0.67 -6.50
C GLU A 3 32.74 0.73 -5.28
N ALA A 4 34.03 0.89 -5.56
CA ALA A 4 35.11 0.93 -4.61
C ALA A 4 35.13 2.22 -3.76
N ASP A 5 34.12 3.09 -3.88
CA ASP A 5 34.01 4.29 -3.04
C ASP A 5 32.96 4.09 -1.93
N VAL A 6 31.80 3.47 -2.20
CA VAL A 6 30.70 3.36 -1.21
C VAL A 6 30.98 2.34 -0.11
N HIS A 7 31.37 1.12 -0.46
CA HIS A 7 31.71 0.13 0.57
C HIS A 7 33.05 0.47 1.25
N PHE A 8 34.02 1.06 0.54
CA PHE A 8 35.28 1.49 1.16
C PHE A 8 35.08 2.69 2.08
N GLU A 9 34.15 3.60 1.77
CA GLU A 9 33.77 4.71 2.65
C GLU A 9 33.10 4.17 3.92
N PHE A 10 32.09 3.31 3.78
CA PHE A 10 31.43 2.73 4.95
C PHE A 10 32.36 1.84 5.79
N TYR A 11 33.23 1.08 5.13
CA TYR A 11 34.35 0.36 5.76
C TYR A 11 35.22 1.29 6.61
N ARG A 12 35.63 2.45 6.08
CA ARG A 12 36.45 3.41 6.83
C ARG A 12 35.69 3.97 8.03
N HIS A 13 34.41 4.24 7.90
CA HIS A 13 33.58 4.69 9.02
C HIS A 13 33.47 3.63 10.11
N LEU A 14 33.25 2.37 9.75
CA LEU A 14 33.25 1.25 10.69
C LEU A 14 34.61 1.07 11.37
N GLN A 15 35.70 1.14 10.61
CA GLN A 15 37.05 1.03 11.17
C GLN A 15 37.31 2.15 12.19
N ASN A 16 37.02 3.40 11.83
CA ASN A 16 37.19 4.53 12.73
C ASN A 16 36.31 4.38 13.99
N ALA A 17 35.06 3.95 13.84
CA ALA A 17 34.14 3.75 14.97
C ALA A 17 34.59 2.63 15.92
N ILE A 18 35.30 1.61 15.41
CA ILE A 18 35.93 0.54 16.22
C ILE A 18 37.21 1.06 16.89
N GLU A 19 38.05 1.83 16.19
CA GLU A 19 39.25 2.43 16.77
C GLU A 19 38.92 3.42 17.91
N GLU A 20 37.84 4.19 17.76
CA GLU A 20 37.36 5.14 18.78
C GLU A 20 36.69 4.46 19.98
N LYS A 21 35.83 3.44 19.73
CA LYS A 21 35.10 2.71 20.77
C LYS A 21 34.99 1.22 20.40
N PRO A 22 36.02 0.41 20.73
CA PRO A 22 36.07 -0.99 20.32
C PRO A 22 35.13 -1.89 21.12
N SER A 23 34.89 -1.56 22.41
CA SER A 23 33.98 -2.32 23.27
C SER A 23 32.60 -1.67 23.32
N ARG A 24 31.57 -2.43 22.94
CA ARG A 24 30.16 -2.04 22.93
C ARG A 24 29.37 -3.21 23.49
N GLY A 25 28.62 -2.96 24.57
CA GLY A 25 27.89 -4.02 25.28
C GLY A 25 28.78 -5.22 25.61
N ASN A 26 28.40 -6.40 25.11
CA ASN A 26 29.11 -7.66 25.27
C ASN A 26 30.12 -7.97 24.14
N ILE A 27 30.25 -7.12 23.12
CA ILE A 27 31.17 -7.34 21.99
C ILE A 27 32.36 -6.38 22.10
N THR A 28 33.56 -6.94 21.98
CA THR A 28 34.76 -6.16 21.68
C THR A 28 35.13 -6.38 20.22
N TYR A 29 34.83 -5.39 19.37
CA TYR A 29 35.19 -5.39 17.96
C TYR A 29 36.70 -5.18 17.79
N SER A 30 37.30 -5.89 16.83
CA SER A 30 38.76 -5.86 16.61
C SER A 30 39.15 -5.38 15.22
N LYS A 31 38.39 -5.80 14.21
CA LYS A 31 38.81 -5.68 12.82
C LYS A 31 37.62 -5.60 11.89
N VAL A 32 37.82 -4.81 10.82
CA VAL A 32 36.96 -4.82 9.63
C VAL A 32 37.81 -5.25 8.44
N SER A 33 37.30 -6.20 7.65
CA SER A 33 37.94 -6.69 6.43
C SER A 33 37.09 -6.29 5.22
N PRO A 34 37.53 -5.34 4.38
CA PRO A 34 36.89 -5.10 3.10
C PRO A 34 37.24 -6.21 2.12
N GLU A 35 36.38 -6.44 1.13
CA GLU A 35 36.62 -7.40 0.03
C GLU A 35 37.09 -8.78 0.53
N HIS A 36 36.47 -9.28 1.58
CA HIS A 36 36.87 -10.52 2.24
C HIS A 36 36.57 -11.73 1.34
N ALA A 37 37.56 -12.57 1.08
CA ALA A 37 37.43 -13.76 0.22
C ALA A 37 37.94 -15.05 0.85
N ARG A 38 38.40 -15.02 2.11
CA ARG A 38 38.89 -16.24 2.78
C ARG A 38 37.70 -17.06 3.29
N ASN A 39 37.78 -18.38 3.12
CA ASN A 39 36.77 -19.35 3.58
C ASN A 39 35.34 -19.14 3.05
N ILE A 40 35.18 -18.40 1.95
CA ILE A 40 33.89 -18.19 1.28
C ILE A 40 34.03 -18.41 -0.22
N ASN A 41 32.94 -18.77 -0.89
CA ASN A 41 32.90 -18.80 -2.36
C ASN A 41 32.42 -17.45 -2.89
N GLY A 42 33.35 -16.59 -3.28
CA GLY A 42 33.08 -15.23 -3.74
C GLY A 42 33.89 -14.20 -2.96
N ARG A 43 33.33 -13.00 -2.82
CA ARG A 43 33.96 -11.88 -2.11
C ARG A 43 32.85 -11.10 -1.41
N ALA A 44 32.86 -11.13 -0.08
CA ALA A 44 31.99 -10.30 0.74
C ALA A 44 32.55 -8.88 0.81
N ASP A 45 31.71 -7.86 0.70
CA ASP A 45 32.19 -6.48 0.64
C ASP A 45 32.81 -6.02 1.95
N ILE A 46 32.18 -6.35 3.08
CA ILE A 46 32.70 -6.00 4.42
C ILE A 46 32.41 -7.14 5.40
N VAL A 47 33.41 -7.52 6.20
CA VAL A 47 33.23 -8.46 7.33
C VAL A 47 33.81 -7.83 8.59
N VAL A 48 33.04 -7.84 9.68
CA VAL A 48 33.45 -7.30 10.98
C VAL A 48 33.68 -8.44 11.98
N PHE A 49 34.79 -8.37 12.71
CA PHE A 49 35.26 -9.41 13.63
C PHE A 49 35.31 -8.92 15.08
N ASN A 50 35.15 -9.83 16.03
CA ASN A 50 35.42 -9.60 17.44
C ASN A 50 36.90 -9.81 17.80
N HIS A 51 37.27 -9.58 19.05
CA HIS A 51 38.62 -9.75 19.58
C HIS A 51 39.16 -11.20 19.49
N ASP A 52 38.28 -12.20 19.36
CA ASP A 52 38.66 -13.61 19.20
C ASP A 52 38.86 -14.01 17.72
N ASP A 53 38.85 -13.04 16.80
CA ASP A 53 38.89 -13.22 15.34
C ASP A 53 37.66 -13.97 14.78
N ASP A 54 36.56 -14.03 15.52
CA ASP A 54 35.29 -14.58 15.04
C ASP A 54 34.49 -13.52 14.26
N PRO A 55 33.93 -13.86 13.08
CA PRO A 55 33.02 -12.99 12.35
C PRO A 55 31.74 -12.71 13.14
N ILE A 56 31.39 -11.44 13.32
CA ILE A 56 30.14 -11.03 13.98
C ILE A 56 29.06 -10.70 12.95
N PHE A 57 29.41 -9.98 11.90
CA PHE A 57 28.47 -9.71 10.82
C PHE A 57 29.16 -9.45 9.49
N VAL A 58 28.40 -9.72 8.42
CA VAL A 58 28.80 -9.48 7.03
C VAL A 58 27.92 -8.39 6.45
N ILE A 59 28.47 -7.49 5.63
CA ILE A 59 27.70 -6.51 4.86
C ILE A 59 27.93 -6.76 3.39
N GLU A 60 26.85 -6.96 2.65
CA GLU A 60 26.84 -6.91 1.19
C GLU A 60 26.38 -5.52 0.76
N ALA A 61 27.28 -4.77 0.12
CA ALA A 61 27.08 -3.39 -0.26
C ALA A 61 26.91 -3.30 -1.79
N LYS A 62 25.76 -2.82 -2.24
CA LYS A 62 25.45 -2.66 -3.66
C LYS A 62 25.42 -1.18 -4.04
N ARG A 63 25.86 -0.85 -5.25
CA ARG A 63 25.99 0.56 -5.70
C ARG A 63 24.62 1.25 -5.80
N PRO A 64 24.50 2.53 -5.39
CA PRO A 64 23.61 3.47 -6.03
C PRO A 64 24.30 4.01 -7.31
N GLY A 65 23.71 3.81 -8.48
CA GLY A 65 24.17 4.45 -9.72
C GLY A 65 25.21 3.66 -10.53
N GLY A 66 24.77 2.54 -11.09
CA GLY A 66 25.43 1.83 -12.22
C GLY A 66 24.43 1.48 -13.33
N GLY A 67 23.35 2.26 -13.46
CA GLY A 67 22.16 1.88 -14.23
C GLY A 67 21.19 0.97 -13.47
N ARG A 68 21.54 0.54 -12.25
CA ARG A 68 20.65 -0.13 -11.29
C ARG A 68 20.89 0.47 -9.90
N ASP A 69 19.84 1.01 -9.30
CA ASP A 69 19.72 1.23 -7.86
C ASP A 69 19.26 -0.10 -7.27
N ILE A 70 20.11 -0.74 -6.47
CA ILE A 70 19.88 -2.11 -6.01
C ILE A 70 19.23 -2.04 -4.63
N ASP A 71 18.05 -2.66 -4.42
CA ASP A 71 17.48 -2.69 -3.05
C ASP A 71 18.13 -3.71 -2.14
N PRO A 72 18.41 -3.25 -0.91
CA PRO A 72 18.67 -4.10 0.24
C PRO A 72 17.63 -5.22 0.45
N PHE A 73 16.39 -5.06 -0.03
CA PHE A 73 15.32 -6.04 0.13
C PHE A 73 15.25 -7.11 -0.98
N ALA A 74 15.99 -6.95 -2.08
CA ALA A 74 15.93 -7.89 -3.18
C ALA A 74 16.38 -9.30 -2.72
N PRO A 75 15.59 -10.36 -2.99
CA PRO A 75 15.90 -11.73 -2.56
C PRO A 75 17.30 -12.19 -2.99
N THR A 76 17.75 -11.77 -4.17
CA THR A 76 19.08 -12.11 -4.69
C THR A 76 20.22 -11.52 -3.84
N VAL A 77 20.06 -10.29 -3.35
CA VAL A 77 21.05 -9.60 -2.50
C VAL A 77 21.06 -10.21 -1.11
N ILE A 78 19.88 -10.47 -0.54
CA ILE A 78 19.74 -11.11 0.78
C ILE A 78 20.38 -12.50 0.77
N ARG A 79 20.09 -13.32 -0.24
CA ARG A 79 20.67 -14.67 -0.38
C ARG A 79 22.18 -14.63 -0.54
N GLN A 80 22.71 -13.66 -1.27
CA GLN A 80 24.16 -13.49 -1.42
C GLN A 80 24.84 -13.16 -0.08
N ALA A 81 24.31 -12.17 0.64
CA ALA A 81 24.81 -11.78 1.96
C ALA A 81 24.73 -12.94 2.97
N PHE A 82 23.59 -13.65 2.98
CA PHE A 82 23.40 -14.84 3.81
C PHE A 82 24.40 -15.95 3.49
N ALA A 83 24.68 -16.23 2.20
CA ALA A 83 25.64 -17.26 1.81
C ALA A 83 27.04 -16.98 2.35
N TYR A 84 27.46 -15.70 2.35
CA TYR A 84 28.73 -15.29 2.95
C TYR A 84 28.72 -15.43 4.47
N ALA A 85 27.68 -14.95 5.15
CA ALA A 85 27.55 -15.08 6.60
C ALA A 85 27.52 -16.54 7.05
N GLY A 86 26.75 -17.39 6.37
CA GLY A 86 26.68 -18.82 6.65
C GLY A 86 28.01 -19.55 6.43
N SER A 87 28.79 -19.15 5.41
CA SER A 87 30.13 -19.71 5.17
C SER A 87 31.15 -19.29 6.24
N LEU A 88 31.00 -18.08 6.79
CA LEU A 88 31.87 -17.52 7.81
C LEU A 88 31.46 -17.87 9.25
N GLY A 89 30.22 -18.31 9.45
CA GLY A 89 29.64 -18.49 10.79
C GLY A 89 29.24 -17.18 11.47
N ALA A 90 29.04 -16.10 10.70
CA ALA A 90 28.65 -14.81 11.26
C ALA A 90 27.17 -14.81 11.69
N PRO A 91 26.83 -14.46 12.95
CA PRO A 91 25.46 -14.51 13.46
C PRO A 91 24.50 -13.54 12.76
N PHE A 92 25.00 -12.45 12.18
CA PHE A 92 24.18 -11.48 11.46
C PHE A 92 24.74 -11.21 10.07
N PHE A 93 23.87 -10.76 9.18
CA PHE A 93 24.29 -10.21 7.90
C PHE A 93 23.46 -8.99 7.55
N CYS A 94 24.02 -8.14 6.69
CA CYS A 94 23.43 -6.87 6.31
C CYS A 94 23.44 -6.71 4.79
N THR A 95 22.42 -6.04 4.27
CA THR A 95 22.41 -5.53 2.89
C THR A 95 22.40 -4.01 2.94
N TYR A 96 23.17 -3.36 2.06
CA TYR A 96 23.38 -1.90 2.10
C TYR A 96 23.47 -1.30 0.71
N ASN A 97 22.86 -0.14 0.48
CA ASN A 97 22.93 0.56 -0.81
C ASN A 97 23.41 2.02 -0.74
N GLY A 98 23.97 2.46 0.38
CA GLY A 98 24.37 3.85 0.61
C GLY A 98 23.36 4.64 1.45
N ASN A 99 22.06 4.44 1.19
CA ASN A 99 20.99 5.21 1.84
C ASN A 99 20.14 4.36 2.79
N ARG A 100 20.20 3.02 2.66
CA ARG A 100 19.47 2.10 3.53
C ARG A 100 20.33 0.89 3.85
N LEU A 101 20.27 0.45 5.10
CA LEU A 101 20.83 -0.82 5.55
C LEU A 101 19.75 -1.68 6.21
N VAL A 102 19.76 -2.98 5.92
CA VAL A 102 18.87 -3.94 6.56
C VAL A 102 19.73 -5.00 7.25
N ILE A 103 19.48 -5.24 8.53
CA ILE A 103 20.11 -6.28 9.36
C ILE A 103 19.21 -7.51 9.33
N PHE A 104 19.80 -8.70 9.24
CA PHE A 104 19.11 -9.98 9.25
C PHE A 104 19.75 -10.94 10.24
N ASP A 105 18.92 -11.74 10.93
CA ASP A 105 19.37 -12.91 11.68
C ASP A 105 19.80 -14.04 10.72
N ALA A 106 21.06 -14.47 10.83
CA ALA A 106 21.60 -15.55 9.99
C ALA A 106 21.16 -16.95 10.47
N PHE A 107 20.76 -17.12 11.73
CA PHE A 107 20.61 -18.44 12.35
C PHE A 107 19.34 -18.59 13.19
N THR A 108 18.18 -18.31 12.60
CA THR A 108 16.89 -18.71 13.17
C THR A 108 16.52 -20.13 12.73
N GLN A 109 16.53 -21.09 13.66
CA GLN A 109 16.25 -22.50 13.35
C GLN A 109 14.79 -22.70 12.94
N GLY A 110 14.57 -23.38 11.80
CA GLY A 110 13.23 -23.71 11.31
C GLY A 110 12.49 -22.57 10.61
N VAL A 111 13.10 -21.37 10.52
CA VAL A 111 12.48 -20.21 9.88
C VAL A 111 13.14 -19.94 8.51
N PRO A 112 12.36 -19.86 7.42
CA PRO A 112 12.84 -19.47 6.08
C PRO A 112 13.53 -18.12 6.09
N LEU A 113 14.56 -17.93 5.25
CA LEU A 113 15.43 -16.75 5.27
C LEU A 113 14.68 -15.41 5.24
N LEU A 114 13.69 -15.26 4.34
CA LEU A 114 12.94 -14.00 4.17
C LEU A 114 11.87 -13.76 5.26
N GLN A 115 11.65 -14.75 6.14
CA GLN A 115 10.75 -14.65 7.29
C GLN A 115 11.52 -14.48 8.61
N ARG A 116 12.85 -14.48 8.57
CA ARG A 116 13.67 -14.27 9.77
C ARG A 116 13.56 -12.85 10.25
N SER A 117 13.93 -12.65 11.51
CA SER A 117 13.93 -11.34 12.12
C SER A 117 14.87 -10.39 11.38
N THR A 118 14.37 -9.18 11.13
CA THR A 118 15.07 -8.15 10.38
C THR A 118 14.96 -6.81 11.07
N LYS A 119 15.84 -5.88 10.67
CA LYS A 119 15.75 -4.49 11.11
C LYS A 119 16.23 -3.53 10.03
N SER A 120 15.44 -2.52 9.68
CA SER A 120 15.76 -1.59 8.58
C SER A 120 16.10 -0.19 9.07
N TYR A 121 17.07 0.45 8.40
CA TYR A 121 17.54 1.80 8.72
C TYR A 121 17.71 2.64 7.47
N GLU A 122 17.12 3.83 7.43
CA GLU A 122 17.53 4.89 6.52
C GLU A 122 18.76 5.62 7.06
N ILE A 123 19.69 5.93 6.16
CA ILE A 123 21.01 6.43 6.47
C ILE A 123 21.17 7.80 5.81
N SER A 124 21.22 8.83 6.64
CA SER A 124 21.51 10.21 6.23
C SER A 124 23.00 10.54 6.36
N ASP A 125 23.67 10.05 7.40
CA ASP A 125 25.11 10.18 7.62
C ASP A 125 25.75 8.79 7.90
N PRO A 126 26.45 8.20 6.91
CA PRO A 126 27.13 6.92 7.07
C PRO A 126 28.16 6.88 8.22
N LYS A 127 28.76 8.02 8.58
CA LYS A 127 29.74 8.11 9.67
C LYS A 127 29.08 7.95 11.03
N GLU A 128 27.98 8.68 11.25
CA GLU A 128 27.20 8.56 12.47
C GLU A 128 26.58 7.17 12.55
N PHE A 129 26.01 6.69 11.45
CA PHE A 129 25.36 5.39 11.39
C PHE A 129 26.31 4.22 11.65
N ALA A 130 27.60 4.30 11.29
CA ALA A 130 28.57 3.25 11.62
C ALA A 130 28.67 3.00 13.14
N ASN A 131 28.56 4.04 13.96
CA ASN A 131 28.51 3.88 15.42
C ASN A 131 27.21 3.23 15.86
N THR A 132 26.08 3.69 15.31
CA THR A 132 24.75 3.12 15.57
C THR A 132 24.70 1.65 15.24
N LEU A 133 25.18 1.23 14.06
CA LEU A 133 25.19 -0.16 13.62
C LEU A 133 25.98 -1.06 14.57
N LEU A 134 27.16 -0.63 15.03
CA LEU A 134 27.96 -1.43 15.95
C LEU A 134 27.33 -1.56 17.34
N ASP A 135 26.67 -0.51 17.84
CA ASP A 135 25.92 -0.58 19.10
C ASP A 135 24.68 -1.48 18.93
N GLU A 136 23.98 -1.39 17.80
CA GLU A 136 22.81 -2.20 17.44
C GLU A 136 23.14 -3.70 17.38
N ILE A 137 24.18 -4.07 16.62
CA ILE A 137 24.62 -5.46 16.51
C ILE A 137 25.00 -6.03 17.89
N SER A 138 25.59 -5.22 18.77
CA SER A 138 25.90 -5.67 20.13
C SER A 138 24.64 -5.92 20.96
N ARG A 139 23.62 -5.06 20.85
CA ARG A 139 22.34 -5.25 21.56
C ARG A 139 21.59 -6.48 21.05
N LEU A 140 21.50 -6.65 19.73
CA LEU A 140 20.93 -7.85 19.11
C LEU A 140 21.67 -9.12 19.54
N HIS A 141 23.00 -9.09 19.58
CA HIS A 141 23.82 -10.22 20.05
C HIS A 141 23.61 -10.54 21.54
N SER A 142 23.30 -9.54 22.36
CA SER A 142 23.00 -9.71 23.79
C SER A 142 21.58 -10.21 24.05
N GLY A 143 20.69 -10.14 23.06
CA GLY A 143 19.25 -10.35 23.23
C GLY A 143 18.54 -9.18 23.94
N ASP A 144 19.19 -8.01 24.02
CA ASP A 144 18.69 -6.82 24.72
C ASP A 144 17.78 -5.94 23.85
N GLU A 145 17.57 -6.32 22.59
CA GLU A 145 16.84 -5.52 21.61
C GLU A 145 15.81 -6.35 20.85
N ASN A 146 14.68 -5.70 20.56
CA ASN A 146 13.62 -6.27 19.76
C ASN A 146 13.90 -5.99 18.28
N TRP A 147 13.75 -7.04 17.49
CA TRP A 147 13.66 -6.97 16.04
C TRP A 147 12.41 -6.19 15.61
N ASP A 148 12.39 -5.70 14.36
CA ASP A 148 11.19 -5.09 13.81
C ASP A 148 10.05 -6.12 13.80
N SER A 149 8.84 -5.68 14.13
CA SER A 149 7.66 -6.50 13.86
C SER A 149 7.54 -6.73 12.35
N LEU A 150 6.86 -7.81 11.95
CA LEU A 150 6.58 -8.07 10.54
C LEU A 150 5.89 -6.86 9.89
N ASP A 151 4.95 -6.23 10.59
CA ASP A 151 4.27 -5.00 10.17
C ASP A 151 5.26 -3.87 9.87
N ALA A 152 6.14 -3.56 10.82
CA ALA A 152 7.05 -2.42 10.73
C ALA A 152 8.04 -2.61 9.58
N PHE A 153 8.58 -3.82 9.45
CA PHE A 153 9.41 -4.18 8.32
C PHE A 153 8.66 -3.99 6.99
N PHE A 154 7.40 -4.46 6.91
CA PHE A 154 6.65 -4.44 5.66
C PHE A 154 6.23 -3.02 5.26
N ILE A 155 5.89 -2.16 6.23
CA ILE A 155 5.69 -0.73 6.01
C ILE A 155 6.93 -0.10 5.41
N GLU A 156 8.10 -0.36 6.01
CA GLU A 156 9.37 0.16 5.50
C GLU A 156 9.72 -0.38 4.12
N ARG A 157 9.36 -1.64 3.85
CA ARG A 157 9.53 -2.25 2.53
C ARG A 157 8.69 -1.56 1.47
N ILE A 158 7.40 -1.32 1.74
CA ILE A 158 6.48 -0.62 0.84
C ILE A 158 6.95 0.82 0.63
N ARG A 159 7.34 1.54 1.70
CA ARG A 159 7.87 2.91 1.58
C ARG A 159 9.13 2.97 0.74
N ALA A 160 10.06 2.04 0.93
CA ALA A 160 11.27 1.96 0.11
C ALA A 160 10.97 1.63 -1.36
N LEU A 161 9.98 0.77 -1.61
CA LEU A 161 9.52 0.46 -2.96
C LEU A 161 8.88 1.69 -3.61
N HIS A 162 7.93 2.31 -2.93
CA HIS A 162 7.23 3.51 -3.37
C HIS A 162 8.20 4.66 -3.66
N GLY A 163 9.14 4.95 -2.74
CA GLY A 163 10.15 5.99 -2.89
C GLY A 163 11.10 5.79 -4.07
N PHE A 164 11.18 4.56 -4.60
CA PHE A 164 11.85 4.26 -5.87
C PHE A 164 10.90 4.40 -7.08
N ILE A 165 9.68 3.86 -6.98
CA ILE A 165 8.72 3.80 -8.09
C ILE A 165 8.20 5.20 -8.44
N ALA A 166 7.70 5.96 -7.47
CA ALA A 166 7.00 7.22 -7.74
C ALA A 166 7.87 8.24 -8.51
N PRO A 167 9.15 8.48 -8.16
CA PRO A 167 9.99 9.41 -8.93
C PRO A 167 10.36 8.92 -10.34
N GLU A 168 10.41 7.60 -10.56
CA GLU A 168 10.63 7.05 -11.90
C GLU A 168 9.36 7.12 -12.75
N LEU A 169 8.18 6.85 -12.17
CA LEU A 169 6.90 7.06 -12.84
C LEU A 169 6.68 8.53 -13.17
N GLU A 170 7.04 9.47 -12.30
CA GLU A 170 6.92 10.90 -12.57
C GLU A 170 7.71 11.33 -13.82
N LYS A 171 8.90 10.74 -14.03
CA LYS A 171 9.68 10.97 -15.25
C LYS A 171 8.98 10.39 -16.47
N THR A 172 8.39 9.20 -16.34
CA THR A 172 7.61 8.57 -17.41
C THR A 172 6.38 9.41 -17.74
N VAL A 173 5.54 9.78 -16.77
CA VAL A 173 4.34 10.60 -16.96
C VAL A 173 4.70 11.93 -17.63
N LYS A 174 5.77 12.61 -17.21
CA LYS A 174 6.27 13.84 -17.88
C LYS A 174 6.72 13.61 -19.32
N SER A 175 7.16 12.41 -19.67
CA SER A 175 7.52 12.02 -21.03
C SER A 175 6.26 11.74 -21.85
N GLU A 176 5.33 10.94 -21.33
CA GLU A 176 4.09 10.57 -22.02
C GLU A 176 3.22 11.79 -22.28
N LEU A 177 3.06 12.70 -21.30
CA LEU A 177 2.35 13.98 -21.50
C LEU A 177 2.93 14.86 -22.62
N LYS A 178 4.18 14.63 -23.04
CA LYS A 178 4.81 15.37 -24.14
C LYS A 178 4.74 14.65 -25.48
N ASN A 179 4.70 13.32 -25.47
CA ASN A 179 5.01 12.48 -26.63
C ASN A 179 3.85 11.58 -27.06
N ASP A 180 2.90 11.31 -26.16
CA ASP A 180 1.74 10.45 -26.41
C ASP A 180 0.46 11.29 -26.29
N ASP A 181 -0.23 11.44 -27.41
CA ASP A 181 -1.47 12.21 -27.50
C ASP A 181 -2.63 11.51 -26.79
N ALA A 182 -2.67 10.18 -26.81
CA ALA A 182 -3.73 9.40 -26.18
C ALA A 182 -3.60 9.45 -24.66
N PHE A 183 -2.39 9.21 -24.14
CA PHE A 183 -2.13 9.32 -22.70
C PHE A 183 -2.47 10.72 -22.17
N ARG A 184 -2.15 11.76 -22.95
CA ARG A 184 -2.44 13.15 -22.58
C ARG A 184 -3.95 13.43 -22.54
N GLU A 185 -4.73 12.85 -23.44
CA GLU A 185 -6.20 12.92 -23.41
C GLU A 185 -6.75 12.23 -22.15
N SER A 186 -6.34 10.98 -21.90
CA SER A 186 -6.72 10.23 -20.69
C SER A 186 -6.34 10.96 -19.40
N PHE A 187 -5.18 11.60 -19.35
CA PHE A 187 -4.74 12.39 -18.19
C PHE A 187 -5.57 13.66 -17.99
N PHE A 188 -5.98 14.35 -19.06
CA PHE A 188 -6.85 15.53 -18.94
C PHE A 188 -8.26 15.16 -18.50
N GLU A 189 -8.80 14.05 -19.00
CA GLU A 189 -10.07 13.52 -18.50
C GLU A 189 -9.98 13.17 -17.01
N TRP A 190 -8.86 12.59 -16.57
CA TRP A 190 -8.62 12.36 -15.15
C TRP A 190 -8.58 13.66 -14.35
N THR A 191 -7.88 14.71 -14.81
CA THR A 191 -7.87 16.01 -14.11
C THR A 191 -9.26 16.64 -14.02
N ASP A 192 -10.06 16.53 -15.08
CA ASP A 192 -11.42 17.06 -15.12
C ASP A 192 -12.33 16.35 -14.12
N LYS A 193 -12.22 15.01 -13.99
CA LYS A 193 -12.93 14.23 -12.97
C LYS A 193 -12.59 14.66 -11.54
N GLN A 194 -11.38 15.17 -11.32
CA GLN A 194 -10.94 15.73 -10.03
C GLN A 194 -11.33 17.22 -9.85
N ASN A 195 -12.09 17.81 -10.79
CA ASN A 195 -12.41 19.26 -10.85
C ASN A 195 -11.15 20.15 -10.91
N ILE A 196 -10.10 19.68 -11.58
CA ILE A 196 -8.85 20.43 -11.77
C ILE A 196 -8.83 21.00 -13.19
N ASP A 197 -8.86 22.32 -13.32
CA ASP A 197 -8.64 22.98 -14.61
C ASP A 197 -7.15 22.94 -14.97
N TRP A 198 -6.77 21.96 -15.77
CA TRP A 198 -5.38 21.79 -16.20
C TRP A 198 -4.87 22.99 -17.01
N GLU A 199 -5.67 23.58 -17.90
CA GLU A 199 -5.18 24.65 -18.78
C GLU A 199 -4.92 25.96 -18.02
N GLU A 200 -5.80 26.30 -17.08
CA GLU A 200 -5.65 27.50 -16.23
C GLU A 200 -4.62 27.31 -15.09
N SER A 201 -4.22 26.07 -14.80
CA SER A 201 -3.25 25.76 -13.75
C SER A 201 -1.86 26.35 -14.03
N SER A 202 -1.27 26.97 -12.99
CA SER A 202 0.10 27.48 -13.05
C SER A 202 1.12 26.36 -13.26
N THR A 203 2.32 26.68 -13.78
CA THR A 203 3.36 25.67 -14.01
C THR A 203 3.75 24.91 -12.75
N SER A 204 3.84 25.58 -11.59
CA SER A 204 4.13 24.90 -10.32
C SER A 204 3.01 23.96 -9.91
N LEU A 205 1.75 24.36 -10.10
CA LEU A 205 0.60 23.51 -9.80
C LEU A 205 0.56 22.27 -10.71
N LYS A 206 0.89 22.42 -12.00
CA LYS A 206 1.03 21.29 -12.93
C LYS A 206 2.11 20.30 -12.49
N GLU A 207 3.23 20.79 -11.97
CA GLU A 207 4.29 19.93 -11.43
C GLU A 207 3.83 19.19 -10.17
N GLU A 208 3.08 19.85 -9.29
CA GLU A 208 2.48 19.24 -8.09
C GLU A 208 1.46 18.15 -8.46
N ILE A 209 0.55 18.41 -9.41
CA ILE A 209 -0.45 17.44 -9.89
C ILE A 209 0.24 16.20 -10.49
N ILE A 210 1.27 16.38 -11.31
CA ILE A 210 2.00 15.24 -11.89
C ILE A 210 2.70 14.42 -10.80
N ALA A 211 3.30 15.07 -9.82
CA ALA A 211 3.95 14.39 -8.70
C ALA A 211 2.92 13.59 -7.88
N GLU A 212 1.78 14.19 -7.55
CA GLU A 212 0.67 13.53 -6.85
C GLU A 212 0.13 12.33 -7.63
N PHE A 213 -0.19 12.51 -8.91
CA PHE A 213 -0.64 11.43 -9.78
C PHE A 213 0.36 10.26 -9.80
N SER A 214 1.66 10.56 -9.86
CA SER A 214 2.72 9.55 -9.89
C SER A 214 2.88 8.82 -8.55
N GLU A 215 2.70 9.52 -7.44
CA GLU A 215 2.69 8.94 -6.10
C GLU A 215 1.49 7.99 -5.91
N GLN A 216 0.30 8.40 -6.35
CA GLN A 216 -0.91 7.57 -6.33
C GLN A 216 -0.76 6.35 -7.25
N SER A 217 -0.24 6.54 -8.47
CA SER A 217 0.06 5.46 -9.43
C SER A 217 0.97 4.39 -8.83
N ALA A 218 2.02 4.83 -8.12
CA ALA A 218 2.95 3.92 -7.45
C ALA A 218 2.26 3.10 -6.36
N TYR A 219 1.43 3.74 -5.52
CA TYR A 219 0.68 3.01 -4.50
C TYR A 219 -0.34 2.05 -5.09
N LEU A 220 -1.12 2.46 -6.10
CA LEU A 220 -2.08 1.59 -6.78
C LEU A 220 -1.39 0.32 -7.30
N LEU A 221 -0.24 0.46 -7.98
CA LEU A 221 0.52 -0.68 -8.48
C LEU A 221 0.98 -1.61 -7.36
N ILE A 222 1.58 -1.05 -6.30
CA ILE A 222 2.08 -1.84 -5.16
C ILE A 222 0.92 -2.57 -4.46
N ASN A 223 -0.18 -1.87 -4.24
CA ASN A 223 -1.35 -2.38 -3.53
C ASN A 223 -2.07 -3.47 -4.32
N LYS A 224 -2.26 -3.29 -5.64
CA LYS A 224 -2.83 -4.33 -6.52
C LYS A 224 -2.02 -5.63 -6.46
N ILE A 225 -0.69 -5.53 -6.52
CA ILE A 225 0.21 -6.70 -6.42
C ILE A 225 0.13 -7.35 -5.04
N LEU A 226 0.19 -6.54 -3.99
CA LEU A 226 0.16 -7.02 -2.61
C LEU A 226 -1.16 -7.73 -2.31
N PHE A 227 -2.28 -7.11 -2.64
CA PHE A 227 -3.60 -7.69 -2.44
C PHE A 227 -3.77 -8.97 -3.27
N TYR A 228 -3.24 -9.00 -4.50
CA TYR A 228 -3.26 -10.22 -5.33
C TYR A 228 -2.53 -11.36 -4.63
N LYS A 229 -1.33 -11.09 -4.09
CA LYS A 229 -0.55 -12.07 -3.34
C LYS A 229 -1.22 -12.51 -2.04
N MET A 230 -1.99 -11.64 -1.39
CA MET A 230 -2.80 -12.01 -0.23
C MET A 230 -3.93 -12.95 -0.61
N LEU A 231 -4.65 -12.67 -1.70
CA LEU A 231 -5.71 -13.54 -2.19
C LEU A 231 -5.15 -14.90 -2.66
N GLU A 232 -3.99 -14.91 -3.34
CA GLU A 232 -3.26 -16.13 -3.75
C GLU A 232 -2.96 -17.06 -2.56
N GLN A 233 -2.68 -16.49 -1.38
CA GLN A 233 -2.38 -17.24 -0.16
C GLN A 233 -3.60 -17.51 0.72
N SER A 234 -4.74 -16.86 0.47
CA SER A 234 -5.97 -17.03 1.26
C SER A 234 -6.61 -18.40 1.03
N THR A 235 -7.14 -18.99 2.10
CA THR A 235 -7.88 -20.25 1.98
C THR A 235 -9.22 -20.13 1.26
N ALA A 236 -9.77 -18.92 1.15
CA ALA A 236 -11.03 -18.66 0.46
C ALA A 236 -10.86 -18.50 -1.05
N TYR A 237 -9.77 -17.88 -1.52
CA TYR A 237 -9.63 -17.46 -2.92
C TYR A 237 -8.59 -18.26 -3.73
N HIS A 238 -7.72 -19.03 -3.08
CA HIS A 238 -6.60 -19.70 -3.77
C HIS A 238 -7.00 -20.62 -4.94
N SER A 239 -8.25 -21.08 -5.01
CA SER A 239 -8.75 -21.92 -6.10
C SER A 239 -9.16 -21.14 -7.34
N GLU A 240 -9.43 -19.84 -7.21
CA GLU A 240 -9.93 -18.95 -8.27
C GLU A 240 -8.83 -18.03 -8.82
N ILE A 241 -7.65 -18.07 -8.20
CA ILE A 241 -6.52 -17.22 -8.49
C ILE A 241 -5.34 -18.05 -8.95
N ASN A 242 -4.74 -17.62 -10.07
CA ASN A 242 -3.51 -18.21 -10.56
C ASN A 242 -2.30 -17.62 -9.80
N PRO A 243 -1.24 -18.41 -9.54
CA PRO A 243 -0.01 -17.84 -9.01
C PRO A 243 0.49 -16.69 -9.89
N LEU A 244 0.83 -15.54 -9.28
CA LEU A 244 1.30 -14.36 -10.03
C LEU A 244 2.69 -14.61 -10.62
N ASP A 245 2.74 -15.19 -11.82
CA ASP A 245 3.97 -15.42 -12.58
C ASP A 245 4.15 -14.33 -13.64
N VAL A 246 5.30 -13.66 -13.58
CA VAL A 246 5.59 -12.50 -14.42
C VAL A 246 6.87 -12.67 -15.22
N ARG A 247 6.75 -12.52 -16.54
CA ARG A 247 7.84 -12.64 -17.50
C ARG A 247 8.71 -11.40 -17.46
N ARG A 248 9.96 -11.58 -17.92
CA ARG A 248 10.95 -10.50 -17.93
C ARG A 248 10.66 -9.37 -18.92
N SER A 249 9.91 -9.65 -19.98
CA SER A 249 9.74 -8.73 -21.11
C SER A 249 8.32 -8.17 -21.25
N TYR A 250 7.38 -8.59 -20.39
CA TYR A 250 5.95 -8.31 -20.51
C TYR A 250 5.31 -8.12 -19.13
N LEU A 251 6.02 -7.46 -18.19
CA LEU A 251 5.55 -7.37 -16.80
C LEU A 251 4.16 -6.74 -16.71
N ARG A 252 3.93 -5.64 -17.44
CA ARG A 252 2.65 -4.93 -17.40
C ARG A 252 1.52 -5.79 -17.97
N GLU A 253 1.75 -6.41 -19.13
CA GLU A 253 0.76 -7.27 -19.77
C GLU A 253 0.42 -8.48 -18.89
N ASP A 254 1.43 -9.09 -18.25
CA ASP A 254 1.20 -10.18 -17.31
C ASP A 254 0.40 -9.71 -16.09
N LEU A 255 0.73 -8.57 -15.50
CA LEU A 255 -0.03 -8.01 -14.37
C LEU A 255 -1.49 -7.77 -14.75
N ASN A 256 -1.75 -7.16 -15.91
CA ASN A 256 -3.11 -6.87 -16.36
C ASN A 256 -3.92 -8.15 -16.56
N GLU A 257 -3.36 -9.19 -17.20
CA GLU A 257 -4.04 -10.49 -17.38
C GLU A 257 -4.45 -11.13 -16.04
N HIS A 258 -3.57 -11.04 -15.04
CA HIS A 258 -3.89 -11.55 -13.70
C HIS A 258 -4.95 -10.69 -12.99
N PHE A 259 -4.88 -9.36 -13.12
CA PHE A 259 -5.88 -8.45 -12.53
C PHE A 259 -7.26 -8.63 -13.16
N GLU A 260 -7.34 -8.79 -14.48
CA GLU A 260 -8.58 -9.11 -15.20
C GLU A 260 -9.18 -10.43 -14.71
N THR A 261 -8.35 -11.45 -14.48
CA THR A 261 -8.81 -12.73 -13.93
C THR A 261 -9.50 -12.56 -12.56
N VAL A 262 -9.04 -11.63 -11.72
CA VAL A 262 -9.68 -11.36 -10.42
C VAL A 262 -11.03 -10.65 -10.59
N VAL A 263 -11.12 -9.70 -11.51
CA VAL A 263 -12.40 -9.04 -11.83
C VAL A 263 -13.40 -10.07 -12.35
N ASP A 264 -12.98 -10.91 -13.31
CA ASP A 264 -13.85 -11.89 -13.96
C ASP A 264 -14.32 -13.02 -13.03
N ASN A 265 -13.49 -13.44 -12.07
CA ASN A 265 -13.78 -14.59 -11.21
C ASN A 265 -14.34 -14.23 -9.83
N ILE A 266 -13.93 -13.10 -9.26
CA ILE A 266 -14.19 -12.76 -7.84
C ILE A 266 -14.92 -11.43 -7.69
N ASP A 267 -14.95 -10.55 -8.70
CA ASP A 267 -15.65 -9.25 -8.67
C ASP A 267 -15.07 -8.17 -7.71
N PHE A 268 -13.74 -8.19 -7.50
CA PHE A 268 -13.02 -7.07 -6.85
C PHE A 268 -12.78 -5.88 -7.80
N GLU A 269 -13.84 -5.40 -8.47
CA GLU A 269 -13.80 -4.33 -9.47
C GLU A 269 -13.19 -3.04 -8.88
N ALA A 270 -13.67 -2.58 -7.72
CA ALA A 270 -13.15 -1.37 -7.07
C ALA A 270 -11.61 -1.38 -6.88
N VAL A 271 -11.03 -2.58 -6.70
CA VAL A 271 -9.58 -2.77 -6.59
C VAL A 271 -8.91 -2.87 -7.95
N TYR A 272 -9.42 -3.71 -8.85
CA TYR A 272 -8.70 -4.17 -10.05
C TYR A 272 -9.18 -3.59 -11.38
N GLU A 273 -10.38 -3.00 -11.46
CA GLU A 273 -10.93 -2.39 -12.67
C GLU A 273 -9.89 -1.48 -13.33
N HIS A 274 -9.90 -1.43 -14.65
CA HIS A 274 -9.00 -0.56 -15.39
C HIS A 274 -9.40 0.91 -15.15
N ASP A 275 -8.50 1.68 -14.53
CA ASP A 275 -8.53 3.12 -14.69
C ASP A 275 -7.59 3.44 -15.85
N ASP A 276 -8.15 3.95 -16.94
CA ASP A 276 -7.49 4.03 -18.24
C ASP A 276 -6.11 4.71 -18.12
N VAL A 277 -6.05 5.89 -17.49
CA VAL A 277 -4.80 6.66 -17.40
C VAL A 277 -3.73 5.97 -16.55
N TYR A 278 -4.09 5.33 -15.43
CA TYR A 278 -3.11 4.69 -14.54
C TYR A 278 -2.55 3.40 -15.16
N SER A 279 -3.39 2.69 -15.93
CA SER A 279 -3.04 1.41 -16.56
C SER A 279 -2.18 1.58 -17.82
N GLU A 280 -2.23 2.77 -18.43
CA GLU A 280 -1.45 3.12 -19.62
C GLU A 280 0.03 3.39 -19.32
N ILE A 281 0.40 3.76 -18.08
CA ILE A 281 1.75 4.22 -17.72
C ILE A 281 2.81 3.13 -18.00
N PRO A 282 3.80 3.40 -18.87
CA PRO A 282 4.91 2.47 -19.08
C PRO A 282 5.77 2.28 -17.83
N LEU A 283 5.98 1.04 -17.39
CA LEU A 283 6.75 0.76 -16.17
C LEU A 283 8.27 0.99 -16.36
N GLY A 284 8.83 0.70 -17.53
CA GLY A 284 10.22 1.03 -17.87
C GLY A 284 11.24 0.56 -16.83
N ARG A 285 11.90 1.49 -16.14
CA ARG A 285 12.92 1.18 -15.11
C ARG A 285 12.35 0.56 -13.83
N VAL A 286 11.05 0.71 -13.60
CA VAL A 286 10.36 0.17 -12.44
C VAL A 286 10.20 -1.35 -12.52
N GLU A 287 10.22 -1.94 -13.72
CA GLU A 287 9.89 -3.37 -13.91
C GLU A 287 10.78 -4.34 -13.14
N GLU A 288 12.11 -4.10 -13.09
CA GLU A 288 13.03 -4.97 -12.34
C GLU A 288 12.64 -4.97 -10.85
N ARG A 289 12.28 -3.80 -10.33
CA ARG A 289 11.99 -3.62 -8.92
C ARG A 289 10.64 -4.20 -8.51
N VAL A 290 9.63 -4.04 -9.34
CA VAL A 290 8.32 -4.66 -9.14
C VAL A 290 8.45 -6.18 -9.17
N ARG A 291 9.26 -6.73 -10.07
CA ARG A 291 9.51 -8.17 -10.15
C ARG A 291 10.22 -8.71 -8.91
N ASP A 292 11.23 -7.98 -8.41
CA ASP A 292 11.89 -8.34 -7.14
C ASP A 292 10.92 -8.36 -5.96
N PHE A 293 9.97 -7.41 -5.93
CA PHE A 293 8.92 -7.36 -4.92
C PHE A 293 7.92 -8.52 -5.03
N ILE A 294 7.51 -8.90 -6.24
CA ILE A 294 6.64 -10.07 -6.48
C ILE A 294 7.32 -11.36 -5.99
N LEU A 295 8.60 -11.55 -6.29
CA LEU A 295 9.37 -12.71 -5.83
C LEU A 295 9.57 -12.71 -4.31
N GLU A 296 9.79 -11.54 -3.72
CA GLU A 296 9.92 -11.41 -2.27
C GLU A 296 8.63 -11.77 -1.54
N THR A 297 7.48 -11.32 -2.06
CA THR A 297 6.17 -11.59 -1.46
C THR A 297 5.76 -13.06 -1.56
N GLU A 298 6.18 -13.78 -2.60
CA GLU A 298 5.96 -15.23 -2.74
C GLU A 298 6.64 -16.05 -1.63
N GLU A 299 7.80 -15.61 -1.16
CA GLU A 299 8.58 -16.30 -0.13
C GLU A 299 8.17 -15.93 1.31
N ARG A 300 7.23 -14.98 1.45
CA ARG A 300 6.71 -14.52 2.74
C ARG A 300 5.32 -15.09 2.99
N ASP A 301 5.08 -15.41 4.25
CA ASP A 301 3.74 -15.72 4.71
C ASP A 301 2.98 -14.41 4.96
N LEU A 302 2.09 -14.06 4.04
CA LEU A 302 1.19 -12.91 4.13
C LEU A 302 -0.09 -13.24 4.91
N THR A 303 -0.39 -14.51 5.17
CA THR A 303 -1.59 -14.94 5.93
C THR A 303 -1.44 -14.68 7.43
N GLY A 304 -0.21 -14.64 7.94
CA GLY A 304 0.10 -14.26 9.32
C GLY A 304 -0.13 -12.77 9.63
N PHE A 305 -0.37 -11.95 8.61
CA PHE A 305 -0.77 -10.56 8.78
C PHE A 305 -2.28 -10.57 9.07
N ASN A 306 -2.66 -10.49 10.34
CA ASN A 306 -4.08 -10.33 10.66
C ASN A 306 -4.63 -9.00 10.10
N SER A 307 -5.95 -8.90 9.97
CA SER A 307 -6.64 -7.70 9.46
C SER A 307 -6.12 -6.39 10.04
N ASP A 308 -5.84 -6.37 11.35
CA ASP A 308 -5.38 -5.19 12.07
C ASP A 308 -3.96 -4.78 11.64
N VAL A 309 -3.09 -5.75 11.37
CA VAL A 309 -1.72 -5.52 10.87
C VAL A 309 -1.78 -4.90 9.48
N ILE A 310 -2.56 -5.48 8.57
CA ILE A 310 -2.64 -5.03 7.18
C ILE A 310 -3.31 -3.66 7.09
N GLY A 311 -4.41 -3.45 7.81
CA GLY A 311 -5.05 -2.14 7.92
C GLY A 311 -4.09 -1.07 8.43
N ARG A 312 -3.30 -1.39 9.48
CA ARG A 312 -2.24 -0.49 9.98
C ARG A 312 -1.14 -0.22 8.96
N ILE A 313 -0.76 -1.22 8.16
CA ILE A 313 0.23 -1.03 7.09
C ILE A 313 -0.29 0.02 6.12
N TYR A 314 -1.50 -0.13 5.58
CA TYR A 314 -2.07 0.84 4.65
C TYR A 314 -2.30 2.22 5.30
N GLU A 315 -2.73 2.25 6.56
CA GLU A 315 -2.84 3.49 7.36
C GLU A 315 -1.49 4.14 7.69
N GLN A 316 -0.35 3.47 7.53
CA GLN A 316 0.96 4.07 7.82
C GLN A 316 1.80 4.29 6.57
N VAL A 317 1.51 3.57 5.49
CA VAL A 317 2.22 3.63 4.23
C VAL A 317 2.10 5.03 3.60
N ILE A 318 0.93 5.68 3.68
CA ILE A 318 0.74 7.05 3.17
C ILE A 318 1.08 8.07 4.29
N PRO A 319 2.14 8.87 4.20
CA PRO A 319 2.51 9.81 5.25
C PRO A 319 1.41 10.86 5.50
N ILE A 320 1.21 11.25 6.76
CA ILE A 320 0.23 12.30 7.15
C ILE A 320 0.45 13.61 6.39
N ASP A 321 1.71 13.95 6.11
CA ASP A 321 2.06 15.18 5.39
C ASP A 321 1.60 15.11 3.93
N ARG A 322 1.76 13.96 3.27
CA ARG A 322 1.23 13.72 1.91
C ARG A 322 -0.30 13.78 1.88
N ARG A 323 -0.98 13.24 2.88
CA ARG A 323 -2.45 13.30 2.99
C ARG A 323 -2.98 14.74 3.03
N ARG A 324 -2.25 15.64 3.69
CA ARG A 324 -2.60 17.06 3.74
C ARG A 324 -2.34 17.79 2.42
N GLU A 325 -1.29 17.40 1.70
CA GLU A 325 -0.98 17.92 0.36
C GLU A 325 -2.07 17.56 -0.65
N TYR A 326 -2.64 16.34 -0.55
CA TYR A 326 -3.75 15.87 -1.42
C TYR A 326 -5.12 16.49 -1.09
N GLY A 327 -5.22 17.37 -0.08
CA GLY A 327 -6.50 17.91 0.39
C GLY A 327 -7.42 16.85 1.05
N GLU A 328 -6.89 15.64 1.28
CA GLU A 328 -7.60 14.51 1.87
C GLU A 328 -7.57 14.61 3.41
N TYR A 329 -8.60 15.23 3.99
CA TYR A 329 -8.77 15.28 5.44
C TYR A 329 -9.30 13.95 5.97
N TYR A 330 -8.39 13.02 6.27
CA TYR A 330 -8.73 11.79 6.98
C TYR A 330 -9.34 12.09 8.35
N THR A 331 -10.53 11.54 8.57
CA THR A 331 -11.20 11.60 9.86
C THR A 331 -10.41 10.76 10.87
N PRO A 332 -9.96 11.32 12.02
CA PRO A 332 -9.20 10.57 13.01
C PRO A 332 -9.98 9.33 13.53
N PRO A 333 -9.33 8.20 13.83
CA PRO A 333 -10.02 6.98 14.26
C PRO A 333 -10.92 7.15 15.50
N ALA A 334 -10.52 8.02 16.44
CA ALA A 334 -11.35 8.33 17.60
C ALA A 334 -12.66 9.05 17.24
N VAL A 335 -12.67 9.80 16.14
CA VAL A 335 -13.88 10.47 15.63
C VAL A 335 -14.74 9.46 14.90
N THR A 336 -14.19 8.62 14.02
CA THR A 336 -14.96 7.60 13.31
C THR A 336 -15.63 6.62 14.28
N ASP A 337 -14.90 6.12 15.29
CA ASP A 337 -15.43 5.22 16.34
C ASP A 337 -16.54 5.88 17.16
N LEU A 338 -16.37 7.14 17.59
CA LEU A 338 -17.41 7.85 18.33
C LEU A 338 -18.69 7.97 17.51
N ILE A 339 -18.56 8.35 16.24
CA ILE A 339 -19.70 8.58 15.35
C ILE A 339 -20.44 7.28 15.07
N THR A 340 -19.74 6.21 14.70
CA THR A 340 -20.38 4.92 14.40
C THR A 340 -21.08 4.33 15.62
N ARG A 341 -20.54 4.52 16.83
CA ARG A 341 -21.23 4.12 18.07
C ARG A 341 -22.52 4.88 18.33
N LEU A 342 -22.62 6.13 17.89
CA LEU A 342 -23.81 6.96 18.07
C LEU A 342 -24.89 6.68 17.01
N THR A 343 -24.48 6.34 15.78
CA THR A 343 -25.40 6.16 14.65
C THR A 343 -25.84 4.71 14.44
N ILE A 344 -24.95 3.74 14.64
CA ILE A 344 -25.20 2.31 14.39
C ILE A 344 -25.65 1.62 15.69
N ASN A 345 -26.88 1.13 15.68
CA ASN A 345 -27.58 0.62 16.84
C ASN A 345 -27.83 -0.89 16.78
N SER A 346 -27.87 -1.47 15.58
CA SER A 346 -28.07 -2.90 15.36
C SER A 346 -26.99 -3.46 14.44
N GLY A 347 -26.66 -4.74 14.60
CA GLY A 347 -25.85 -5.51 13.62
C GLY A 347 -26.63 -5.87 12.34
N SER A 348 -27.78 -5.23 12.14
CA SER A 348 -28.65 -5.36 10.96
C SER A 348 -28.91 -4.02 10.29
N ASP A 349 -28.20 -2.96 10.70
CA ASP A 349 -28.34 -1.63 10.13
C ASP A 349 -27.58 -1.56 8.80
N ASP A 350 -28.20 -0.97 7.77
CA ASP A 350 -27.56 -0.69 6.47
C ASP A 350 -26.92 0.72 6.50
N ILE A 351 -25.65 0.81 6.08
CA ILE A 351 -24.78 1.97 6.31
C ILE A 351 -24.28 2.54 4.99
N LEU A 352 -24.36 3.85 4.81
CA LEU A 352 -23.78 4.56 3.67
C LEU A 352 -22.74 5.60 4.12
N ASP A 353 -21.59 5.62 3.45
CA ASP A 353 -20.70 6.79 3.40
C ASP A 353 -20.64 7.37 1.98
N PRO A 354 -21.23 8.56 1.73
CA PRO A 354 -21.30 9.15 0.39
C PRO A 354 -19.98 9.83 -0.05
N ALA A 355 -18.97 9.87 0.81
CA ALA A 355 -17.65 10.43 0.53
C ALA A 355 -16.59 9.66 1.33
N CYS A 356 -16.48 8.36 1.05
CA CYS A 356 -15.86 7.40 1.96
C CYS A 356 -14.34 7.52 2.08
N GLY A 357 -13.66 8.20 1.14
CA GLY A 357 -12.21 8.30 1.13
C GLY A 357 -11.57 6.91 1.20
N SER A 358 -10.52 6.75 2.03
CA SER A 358 -9.90 5.43 2.27
C SER A 358 -10.70 4.49 3.19
N GLY A 359 -11.96 4.81 3.48
CA GLY A 359 -12.88 3.92 4.21
C GLY A 359 -12.86 4.05 5.73
N GLY A 360 -12.31 5.11 6.33
CA GLY A 360 -12.18 5.20 7.80
C GLY A 360 -13.51 5.03 8.58
N PHE A 361 -14.59 5.62 8.07
CA PHE A 361 -15.93 5.39 8.62
C PHE A 361 -16.45 3.98 8.34
N LEU A 362 -16.21 3.45 7.14
CA LEU A 362 -16.66 2.12 6.74
C LEU A 362 -16.00 1.02 7.59
N ILE A 363 -14.70 1.13 7.89
CA ILE A 363 -14.00 0.22 8.81
C ILE A 363 -14.56 0.33 10.24
N SER A 364 -14.78 1.56 10.71
CA SER A 364 -15.39 1.77 12.04
C SER A 364 -16.84 1.26 12.10
N ALA A 365 -17.55 1.27 10.97
CA ALA A 365 -18.89 0.71 10.84
C ALA A 365 -18.85 -0.82 10.82
N TYR A 366 -17.88 -1.41 10.11
CA TYR A 366 -17.63 -2.85 10.09
C TYR A 366 -17.40 -3.38 11.50
N ASP A 367 -16.49 -2.77 12.25
CA ASP A 367 -16.20 -3.15 13.64
C ASP A 367 -17.43 -3.03 14.55
N ARG A 368 -18.20 -1.95 14.34
CA ARG A 368 -19.41 -1.69 15.10
C ARG A 368 -20.49 -2.72 14.81
N LEU A 369 -20.78 -3.01 13.54
CA LEU A 369 -21.73 -4.04 13.12
C LEU A 369 -21.31 -5.40 13.67
N LYS A 370 -20.03 -5.78 13.48
CA LYS A 370 -19.45 -7.02 14.02
C LYS A 370 -19.66 -7.15 15.53
N SER A 371 -19.46 -6.07 16.29
CA SER A 371 -19.67 -6.05 17.74
C SER A 371 -21.14 -6.22 18.18
N GLN A 372 -22.10 -5.98 17.29
CA GLN A 372 -23.54 -6.10 17.55
C GLN A 372 -24.13 -7.43 17.05
N LEU A 373 -23.36 -8.24 16.31
CA LEU A 373 -23.80 -9.56 15.85
C LEU A 373 -23.81 -10.57 17.01
N ALA A 374 -24.90 -11.33 17.11
CA ALA A 374 -25.01 -12.42 18.08
C ALA A 374 -24.16 -13.64 17.70
N GLU A 375 -23.99 -13.90 16.40
CA GLU A 375 -23.24 -15.03 15.85
C GLU A 375 -22.10 -14.50 14.95
N PRO A 376 -20.83 -14.79 15.28
CA PRO A 376 -19.68 -14.33 14.49
C PRO A 376 -19.45 -15.10 13.18
N ALA A 377 -20.00 -16.31 13.03
CA ALA A 377 -19.77 -17.12 11.85
C ALA A 377 -20.47 -16.53 10.62
N GLY A 378 -19.75 -16.41 9.50
CA GLY A 378 -20.27 -15.79 8.26
C GLY A 378 -20.56 -14.29 8.41
N SER A 379 -19.98 -13.63 9.42
CA SER A 379 -20.24 -12.20 9.64
C SER A 379 -19.65 -11.30 8.56
N HIS A 380 -18.55 -11.71 7.91
CA HIS A 380 -17.81 -10.84 6.99
C HIS A 380 -18.65 -10.45 5.77
N GLU A 381 -19.04 -11.43 4.95
CA GLU A 381 -19.91 -11.25 3.78
C GLU A 381 -21.19 -10.49 4.16
N ARG A 382 -21.83 -10.90 5.26
CA ARG A 382 -23.02 -10.21 5.76
C ARG A 382 -22.77 -8.72 6.03
N ILE A 383 -21.67 -8.38 6.71
CA ILE A 383 -21.37 -6.99 7.05
C ILE A 383 -21.02 -6.20 5.78
N LEU A 384 -20.26 -6.78 4.85
CA LEU A 384 -19.92 -6.11 3.58
C LEU A 384 -21.17 -5.80 2.76
N ASN A 385 -22.17 -6.69 2.76
CA ASN A 385 -23.48 -6.47 2.16
C ASN A 385 -24.34 -5.39 2.85
N GLN A 386 -23.87 -4.81 3.96
CA GLN A 386 -24.56 -3.75 4.69
C GLN A 386 -23.79 -2.42 4.68
N ILE A 387 -22.59 -2.37 4.10
CA ILE A 387 -21.71 -1.20 4.13
C ILE A 387 -21.49 -0.72 2.71
N TYR A 388 -21.94 0.50 2.44
CA TYR A 388 -21.90 1.10 1.11
C TYR A 388 -21.02 2.36 1.15
N GLY A 389 -20.15 2.50 0.16
CA GLY A 389 -19.25 3.64 0.03
C GLY A 389 -19.31 4.26 -1.36
N VAL A 390 -19.23 5.58 -1.42
CA VAL A 390 -19.06 6.31 -2.68
C VAL A 390 -17.86 7.23 -2.56
N GLU A 391 -17.00 7.21 -3.57
CA GLU A 391 -15.81 8.05 -3.64
C GLU A 391 -15.55 8.42 -5.10
N THR A 392 -15.18 9.68 -5.35
CA THR A 392 -14.87 10.18 -6.69
C THR A 392 -13.47 9.83 -7.16
N ASN A 393 -12.51 9.73 -6.24
CA ASN A 393 -11.11 9.49 -6.56
C ASN A 393 -10.77 7.99 -6.47
N ARG A 394 -10.19 7.45 -7.55
CA ARG A 394 -9.80 6.05 -7.67
C ARG A 394 -8.89 5.58 -6.53
N PHE A 395 -7.92 6.39 -6.14
CA PHE A 395 -6.91 6.01 -5.17
C PHE A 395 -7.49 5.73 -3.76
N PRO A 396 -8.21 6.67 -3.11
CA PRO A 396 -8.86 6.40 -1.83
C PRO A 396 -9.93 5.30 -1.93
N ALA A 397 -10.73 5.25 -3.01
CA ALA A 397 -11.72 4.19 -3.19
C ALA A 397 -11.07 2.79 -3.21
N HIS A 398 -9.96 2.65 -3.92
CA HIS A 398 -9.16 1.42 -3.96
C HIS A 398 -8.64 1.02 -2.57
N LEU A 399 -8.17 1.98 -1.76
CA LEU A 399 -7.75 1.71 -0.38
C LEU A 399 -8.92 1.27 0.50
N SER A 400 -10.09 1.90 0.34
CA SER A 400 -11.31 1.55 1.07
C SER A 400 -11.74 0.12 0.78
N ALA A 401 -11.77 -0.26 -0.50
CA ALA A 401 -12.09 -1.60 -0.97
C ALA A 401 -11.15 -2.66 -0.39
N ILE A 402 -9.82 -2.46 -0.49
CA ILE A 402 -8.84 -3.36 0.12
C ILE A 402 -9.03 -3.42 1.63
N ASN A 403 -9.14 -2.28 2.31
CA ASN A 403 -9.26 -2.21 3.78
C ASN A 403 -10.50 -2.96 4.30
N LEU A 404 -11.60 -2.97 3.54
CA LEU A 404 -12.79 -3.74 3.86
C LEU A 404 -12.59 -5.24 3.62
N ALA A 405 -12.07 -5.62 2.44
CA ALA A 405 -11.85 -7.03 2.10
C ALA A 405 -10.88 -7.72 3.08
N ILE A 406 -9.81 -7.02 3.48
CA ILE A 406 -8.79 -7.59 4.39
C ILE A 406 -9.28 -7.81 5.82
N GLN A 407 -10.49 -7.34 6.18
CA GLN A 407 -11.03 -7.55 7.53
C GLN A 407 -11.22 -9.03 7.86
N ASP A 408 -11.45 -9.87 6.85
CA ASP A 408 -11.50 -11.33 6.99
C ASP A 408 -11.27 -12.01 5.62
N LEU A 409 -10.00 -12.07 5.18
CA LEU A 409 -9.63 -12.67 3.87
C LEU A 409 -9.94 -14.16 3.76
N ASP A 410 -10.15 -14.87 4.86
CA ASP A 410 -10.51 -16.29 4.85
C ASP A 410 -12.03 -16.50 4.73
N SER A 411 -12.81 -15.40 4.67
CA SER A 411 -14.21 -15.42 4.28
C SER A 411 -14.33 -14.95 2.82
N TYR A 412 -14.85 -15.82 1.97
CA TYR A 412 -15.16 -15.48 0.58
C TYR A 412 -16.20 -14.36 0.53
N THR A 413 -15.97 -13.39 -0.35
CA THR A 413 -16.89 -12.31 -0.73
C THR A 413 -16.67 -12.00 -2.20
N GLU A 414 -17.74 -11.65 -2.90
CA GLU A 414 -17.67 -11.28 -4.32
C GLU A 414 -17.58 -9.75 -4.49
N ASP A 415 -18.26 -8.98 -3.64
CA ASP A 415 -18.26 -7.52 -3.76
C ASP A 415 -17.80 -6.84 -2.45
N VAL A 416 -17.15 -5.68 -2.64
CA VAL A 416 -17.01 -4.63 -1.64
C VAL A 416 -17.73 -3.43 -2.21
N ASN A 417 -18.91 -3.10 -1.66
CA ASN A 417 -19.87 -2.11 -2.15
C ASN A 417 -19.34 -0.65 -2.19
N ILE A 418 -18.24 -0.41 -2.90
CA ILE A 418 -17.53 0.86 -3.09
C ILE A 418 -17.71 1.26 -4.54
N LYS A 419 -18.35 2.40 -4.79
CA LYS A 419 -18.55 2.91 -6.15
C LYS A 419 -17.69 4.14 -6.41
N ILE A 420 -16.93 4.08 -7.50
CA ILE A 420 -16.01 5.14 -7.92
C ILE A 420 -16.75 6.10 -8.84
N ARG A 421 -17.43 7.10 -8.28
CA ARG A 421 -18.27 8.06 -9.01
C ARG A 421 -18.63 9.25 -8.14
N ASN A 422 -19.17 10.28 -8.77
CA ASN A 422 -19.79 11.37 -8.04
C ASN A 422 -21.08 10.88 -7.36
N PHE A 423 -21.19 11.13 -6.05
CA PHE A 423 -22.39 10.77 -5.28
C PHE A 423 -23.68 11.35 -5.87
N PHE A 424 -23.63 12.56 -6.43
CA PHE A 424 -24.80 13.19 -7.05
C PHE A 424 -25.26 12.51 -8.36
N ASP A 425 -24.45 11.61 -8.91
CA ASP A 425 -24.83 10.79 -10.07
C ASP A 425 -25.41 9.43 -9.67
N VAL A 426 -25.37 9.07 -8.38
CA VAL A 426 -25.93 7.82 -7.85
C VAL A 426 -27.45 7.96 -7.77
N LYS A 427 -28.19 7.34 -8.69
CA LYS A 427 -29.66 7.40 -8.66
C LYS A 427 -30.18 6.43 -7.59
N GLY A 428 -31.37 6.68 -7.03
CA GLY A 428 -32.06 5.79 -6.07
C GLY A 428 -32.43 4.39 -6.60
N TYR A 429 -31.94 4.02 -7.79
CA TYR A 429 -32.13 2.72 -8.45
C TYR A 429 -30.79 2.12 -8.92
N THR A 430 -29.65 2.64 -8.46
CA THR A 430 -28.33 2.22 -8.95
C THR A 430 -27.77 1.05 -8.15
N GLU A 431 -28.19 -0.19 -8.43
CA GLU A 431 -27.71 -1.40 -7.73
C GLU A 431 -26.22 -1.30 -7.36
N PHE A 432 -25.94 -1.37 -6.05
CA PHE A 432 -24.61 -1.69 -5.57
C PHE A 432 -24.48 -3.21 -5.75
N GLY A 433 -23.78 -3.62 -6.81
CA GLY A 433 -23.55 -5.05 -7.15
C GLY A 433 -24.40 -5.59 -8.31
N GLY A 434 -24.62 -4.81 -9.38
CA GLY A 434 -25.29 -5.29 -10.60
C GLY A 434 -24.33 -5.53 -11.76
N GLU A 435 -24.28 -6.77 -12.26
CA GLU A 435 -23.51 -7.22 -13.45
C GLU A 435 -23.74 -6.29 -14.68
N SER A 436 -22.66 -5.94 -15.40
CA SER A 436 -22.67 -5.56 -16.84
C SER A 436 -21.21 -5.37 -17.32
N ALA A 437 -20.66 -5.97 -18.38
CA ALA A 437 -21.21 -6.73 -19.49
C ALA A 437 -20.16 -7.74 -20.01
N GLY A 438 -20.49 -9.03 -19.98
CA GLY A 438 -19.68 -10.07 -20.59
C GLY A 438 -19.70 -10.01 -22.13
N THR A 439 -18.54 -10.24 -22.73
CA THR A 439 -18.31 -10.36 -24.17
C THR A 439 -18.92 -11.66 -24.72
N SER A 440 -20.25 -11.72 -24.83
CA SER A 440 -20.94 -12.75 -25.60
C SER A 440 -22.29 -12.20 -26.03
N GLY A 441 -22.48 -12.03 -27.33
CA GLY A 441 -23.62 -11.37 -27.98
C GLY A 441 -24.97 -12.09 -27.80
N THR A 442 -25.45 -12.14 -26.57
CA THR A 442 -26.86 -12.32 -26.23
C THR A 442 -27.26 -11.11 -25.40
N GLU A 443 -27.96 -10.17 -26.03
CA GLU A 443 -28.75 -9.15 -25.34
C GLU A 443 -29.68 -9.89 -24.36
N LYS A 444 -29.30 -9.93 -23.09
CA LYS A 444 -30.25 -10.17 -22.02
C LYS A 444 -30.85 -8.81 -21.71
N GLU A 445 -32.14 -8.67 -22.01
CA GLU A 445 -32.94 -7.54 -21.55
C GLU A 445 -32.69 -7.32 -20.06
N ASP A 446 -32.40 -6.07 -19.69
CA ASP A 446 -32.37 -5.58 -18.32
C ASP A 446 -33.63 -6.06 -17.59
N ALA A 447 -33.50 -7.17 -16.88
CA ALA A 447 -34.53 -7.63 -15.99
C ALA A 447 -34.44 -6.69 -14.78
N TYR A 448 -35.17 -5.58 -14.86
CA TYR A 448 -35.50 -4.74 -13.71
C TYR A 448 -36.25 -5.62 -12.70
N THR A 449 -35.50 -6.32 -11.85
CA THR A 449 -36.00 -6.78 -10.57
C THR A 449 -36.09 -5.58 -9.66
N ASP A 450 -37.23 -5.46 -9.00
CA ASP A 450 -37.63 -4.33 -8.16
C ASP A 450 -36.85 -4.35 -6.84
N ASP A 451 -35.54 -4.05 -6.88
CA ASP A 451 -34.71 -3.83 -5.69
C ASP A 451 -34.31 -2.34 -5.62
N GLN A 452 -34.96 -1.64 -4.69
CA GLN A 452 -34.84 -0.21 -4.47
C GLN A 452 -33.54 0.12 -3.72
N LEU A 453 -32.81 1.12 -4.20
CA LEU A 453 -31.85 1.85 -3.36
C LEU A 453 -32.58 2.95 -2.60
N GLY A 454 -33.16 2.54 -1.48
CA GLY A 454 -33.77 3.41 -0.50
C GLY A 454 -33.78 2.74 0.87
N GLY A 455 -33.42 3.49 1.92
CA GLY A 455 -33.61 3.05 3.31
C GLY A 455 -32.36 2.61 4.07
N PHE A 456 -31.22 3.31 3.91
CA PHE A 456 -30.09 3.19 4.83
C PHE A 456 -30.53 3.57 6.25
N ASP A 457 -30.15 2.75 7.23
CA ASP A 457 -30.44 3.01 8.64
C ASP A 457 -29.51 4.10 9.20
N ALA A 458 -28.28 4.20 8.69
CA ALA A 458 -27.36 5.29 8.99
C ALA A 458 -26.57 5.76 7.76
N ILE A 459 -26.42 7.08 7.65
CA ILE A 459 -25.50 7.74 6.73
C ILE A 459 -24.46 8.47 7.57
N ILE A 460 -23.20 8.11 7.38
CA ILE A 460 -22.04 8.63 8.10
C ILE A 460 -21.02 9.12 7.09
N GLY A 461 -20.34 10.23 7.33
CA GLY A 461 -19.28 10.67 6.43
C GLY A 461 -18.68 12.00 6.80
N ASN A 462 -17.54 12.31 6.19
CA ASN A 462 -16.91 13.64 6.28
C ASN A 462 -16.76 14.20 4.86
N PRO A 463 -17.86 14.69 4.25
CA PRO A 463 -17.82 15.20 2.89
C PRO A 463 -16.87 16.40 2.78
N PRO A 464 -16.33 16.67 1.57
CA PRO A 464 -15.38 17.76 1.37
C PRO A 464 -15.99 19.11 1.74
N TYR A 465 -15.19 19.98 2.36
CA TYR A 465 -15.59 21.34 2.76
C TYR A 465 -15.65 22.29 1.55
N ILE A 466 -16.63 22.09 0.66
CA ILE A 466 -16.80 22.92 -0.53
C ILE A 466 -17.73 24.10 -0.20
N ARG A 467 -17.32 25.33 -0.52
CA ARG A 467 -18.23 26.48 -0.45
C ARG A 467 -19.29 26.31 -1.54
N GLN A 468 -20.58 26.47 -1.21
CA GLN A 468 -21.71 26.38 -2.16
C GLN A 468 -21.54 27.22 -3.44
N GLU A 469 -20.68 28.23 -3.41
CA GLU A 469 -20.32 29.09 -4.54
C GLU A 469 -19.51 28.35 -5.63
N MET A 470 -18.74 27.32 -5.25
CA MET A 470 -17.80 26.55 -6.08
C MET A 470 -18.40 25.25 -6.65
N ILE A 471 -19.65 24.92 -6.30
CA ILE A 471 -20.37 23.79 -6.91
C ILE A 471 -20.73 24.19 -8.33
N SER A 472 -20.10 23.53 -9.31
CA SER A 472 -20.20 23.81 -10.74
C SER A 472 -21.60 23.57 -11.30
N ASP A 473 -22.29 22.52 -10.83
CA ASP A 473 -23.65 22.16 -11.25
C ASP A 473 -24.62 22.13 -10.06
N LYS A 474 -25.16 23.31 -9.73
CA LYS A 474 -26.09 23.47 -8.61
C LYS A 474 -27.48 22.93 -8.90
N ASP A 475 -27.84 22.77 -10.17
CA ASP A 475 -29.17 22.32 -10.57
C ASP A 475 -29.26 20.79 -10.46
N THR A 476 -28.22 20.06 -10.88
CA THR A 476 -28.13 18.60 -10.65
C THR A 476 -28.09 18.25 -9.17
N VAL A 477 -27.33 18.99 -8.36
CA VAL A 477 -27.30 18.80 -6.90
C VAL A 477 -28.68 19.03 -6.28
N ARG A 478 -29.40 20.08 -6.70
CA ARG A 478 -30.75 20.35 -6.21
C ARG A 478 -31.74 19.27 -6.62
N GLU A 479 -31.74 18.88 -7.90
CA GLU A 479 -32.64 17.87 -8.43
C GLU A 479 -32.41 16.51 -7.77
N HIS A 480 -31.16 16.13 -7.53
CA HIS A 480 -30.80 14.91 -6.80
C HIS A 480 -31.31 14.92 -5.35
N LEU A 481 -31.23 16.07 -4.67
CA LEU A 481 -31.72 16.22 -3.30
C LEU A 481 -33.25 16.34 -3.22
N GLU A 482 -33.91 16.87 -4.25
CA GLU A 482 -35.37 17.05 -4.30
C GLU A 482 -36.13 15.78 -4.73
N ASN A 483 -35.48 14.83 -5.41
CA ASN A 483 -36.11 13.62 -5.97
C ASN A 483 -36.14 12.40 -5.03
N GLY A 484 -35.66 12.49 -3.78
CA GLY A 484 -35.72 11.42 -2.78
C GLY A 484 -36.27 11.91 -1.44
N ASP A 485 -36.78 10.99 -0.60
CA ASP A 485 -37.36 11.20 0.74
C ASP A 485 -36.39 11.83 1.79
N VAL A 486 -35.35 12.54 1.36
CA VAL A 486 -34.37 13.21 2.21
C VAL A 486 -34.61 14.72 2.15
N ASP A 487 -35.01 15.32 3.27
CA ASP A 487 -35.34 16.74 3.38
C ASP A 487 -34.14 17.63 2.96
N ALA A 488 -34.17 18.08 1.70
CA ALA A 488 -33.14 18.89 1.04
C ALA A 488 -32.79 20.20 1.78
N GLY A 489 -33.69 20.69 2.65
CA GLY A 489 -33.45 21.86 3.48
C GLY A 489 -32.26 21.68 4.43
N TYR A 490 -32.06 20.46 4.96
CA TYR A 490 -31.01 20.16 5.95
C TYR A 490 -29.66 19.82 5.31
N LEU A 491 -29.65 19.14 4.16
CA LEU A 491 -28.42 18.77 3.46
C LEU A 491 -27.66 19.99 2.92
N SER A 492 -28.37 21.05 2.51
CA SER A 492 -27.71 22.30 2.07
C SER A 492 -26.89 23.00 3.15
N GLU A 493 -27.20 22.79 4.44
CA GLU A 493 -26.41 23.27 5.59
C GLU A 493 -25.40 22.22 6.10
N ALA A 494 -25.61 20.92 5.81
CA ALA A 494 -24.81 19.80 6.30
C ALA A 494 -23.39 19.71 5.69
N PHE A 495 -23.15 20.22 4.49
CA PHE A 495 -21.82 20.23 3.84
C PHE A 495 -20.79 21.18 4.51
N ARG A 496 -21.05 21.62 5.74
CA ARG A 496 -20.10 22.38 6.57
C ARG A 496 -19.57 21.59 7.77
N HIS A 497 -20.11 20.40 8.08
CA HIS A 497 -19.76 19.59 9.26
C HIS A 497 -19.93 18.08 8.97
N LEU A 498 -19.41 17.21 9.85
CA LEU A 498 -19.61 15.76 9.83
C LEU A 498 -21.08 15.40 9.50
N LEU A 499 -21.27 14.54 8.50
CA LEU A 499 -22.59 14.09 8.07
C LEU A 499 -23.08 12.99 8.99
N LEU A 500 -24.22 13.24 9.65
CA LEU A 500 -24.87 12.34 10.60
C LEU A 500 -26.36 12.32 10.30
N LEU A 501 -26.81 11.30 9.56
CA LEU A 501 -28.23 11.07 9.33
C LEU A 501 -28.56 9.66 9.79
N ARG A 502 -29.55 9.52 10.67
CA ARG A 502 -30.11 8.23 11.04
C ARG A 502 -31.58 8.24 10.63
N HIS A 503 -31.96 7.29 9.80
CA HIS A 503 -33.37 7.05 9.54
C HIS A 503 -33.92 6.16 10.67
N THR A 504 -35.06 6.53 11.24
CA THR A 504 -35.78 5.62 12.15
C THR A 504 -36.87 4.96 11.32
N ARG A 505 -36.70 3.66 10.99
CA ARG A 505 -37.81 2.87 10.44
C ARG A 505 -38.91 2.83 11.51
N ASN A 506 -40.05 3.50 11.26
CA ASN A 506 -41.24 3.42 12.11
C ASN A 506 -42.06 2.17 11.79
#